data_AF-A0A820I1U2-F1
#
_entry.id   AF-A0A820I1U2-F1
#
_cell.length_a   1.000
_cell.length_b   1.000
_cell.length_c   1.000
_cell.angle_alpha   90.00
_cell.angle_beta   90.00
_cell.angle_gamma   90.00
#
_symmetry.space_group_name_H-M   'P 1'
#
loop_
_entity.id
_entity.type
_entity.pdbx_description
1 polymer ?
#
loop_
_entity_poly.entity_id
_entity_poly.type
_entity_poly.pdbx_seq_one_letter_code
_entity_poly.pdbx_strand_id
1 'polypeptide(L)'
;MPSLSILVVGATGNTGSSVVKHLSELISNSSSSLDQQPWQIIALTRDTNSTASKQLSQFNHVEVKEKDWTTIDSTWLIETKVSRVYLAPHNLPHQFNDESKFIVECKLAKINYLVKLSTNIHYVTPDNPVYYGRAHWAAEHLLEQNEFKQLNWTVLRANYFMSSLILPALGWLKQKNTNNPLPVTSSGPL
;
A
#
# COMPACT_ATOMS: atom_id res chain seq x y z
N MET A 1 12.96 20.05 17.53
CA MET A 1 12.47 18.66 17.65
C MET A 1 12.74 17.98 16.31
N PRO A 2 13.34 16.76 16.26
CA PRO A 2 13.51 16.04 14.99
C PRO A 2 12.15 15.68 14.38
N SER A 3 12.04 15.67 13.05
CA SER A 3 10.80 15.27 12.37
C SER A 3 10.56 13.77 12.47
N LEU A 4 9.29 13.39 12.66
CA LEU A 4 8.84 12.02 12.55
C LEU A 4 8.36 11.74 11.12
N SER A 5 8.55 10.49 10.68
CA SER A 5 8.24 10.09 9.32
C SER A 5 6.99 9.21 9.25
N ILE A 6 6.15 9.48 8.24
CA ILE A 6 5.08 8.59 7.77
C ILE A 6 5.59 7.87 6.54
N LEU A 7 5.79 6.56 6.62
CA LEU A 7 6.21 5.74 5.49
C LEU A 7 5.00 5.33 4.65
N VAL A 8 5.07 5.52 3.34
CA VAL A 8 4.05 5.07 2.39
C VAL A 8 4.64 4.02 1.46
N VAL A 9 4.32 2.76 1.70
CA VAL A 9 4.62 1.63 0.80
C VAL A 9 3.56 1.60 -0.31
N GLY A 10 4.01 1.42 -1.55
CA GLY A 10 3.12 1.49 -2.72
C GLY A 10 2.74 2.93 -3.11
N ALA A 11 3.61 3.91 -2.80
CA ALA A 11 3.33 5.33 -2.98
C ALA A 11 3.01 5.74 -4.43
N THR A 12 3.59 5.07 -5.43
CA THR A 12 3.32 5.34 -6.85
C THR A 12 2.06 4.65 -7.38
N GLY A 13 1.40 3.81 -6.57
CA GLY A 13 0.15 3.15 -6.93
C GLY A 13 -1.07 4.08 -6.88
N ASN A 14 -2.21 3.58 -7.37
CA ASN A 14 -3.46 4.35 -7.46
C ASN A 14 -3.90 4.90 -6.10
N THR A 15 -3.84 4.07 -5.05
CA THR A 15 -4.22 4.48 -3.69
C THR A 15 -3.09 5.23 -2.98
N GLY A 16 -1.85 4.74 -3.10
CA GLY A 16 -0.69 5.36 -2.44
C GLY A 16 -0.44 6.79 -2.87
N SER A 17 -0.59 7.11 -4.15
CA SER A 17 -0.38 8.47 -4.66
C SER A 17 -1.41 9.46 -4.09
N SER A 18 -2.66 9.02 -3.98
CA SER A 18 -3.72 9.78 -3.31
C SER A 18 -3.40 9.97 -1.82
N VAL A 19 -2.91 8.94 -1.13
CA VAL A 19 -2.50 9.05 0.28
C VAL A 19 -1.39 10.07 0.46
N VAL A 20 -0.33 10.02 -0.36
CA VAL A 20 0.78 11.00 -0.29
C VAL A 20 0.28 12.42 -0.48
N LYS A 21 -0.56 12.65 -1.50
CA LYS A 21 -1.14 13.97 -1.79
C LYS A 21 -1.93 14.52 -0.59
N HIS A 22 -2.91 13.76 -0.11
CA HIS A 22 -3.80 14.23 0.95
C HIS A 22 -3.07 14.36 2.29
N LEU A 23 -2.10 13.49 2.59
CA LEU A 23 -1.25 13.67 3.77
C LEU A 23 -0.42 14.94 3.69
N SER A 24 0.14 15.25 2.51
CA SER A 24 0.89 16.49 2.30
C SER A 24 0.02 17.72 2.56
N GLU A 25 -1.19 17.74 1.98
CA GLU A 25 -2.17 18.81 2.19
C GLU A 25 -2.58 18.94 3.66
N LEU A 26 -2.86 17.82 4.34
CA LEU A 26 -3.21 17.81 5.76
C LEU A 26 -2.08 18.35 6.63
N ILE A 27 -0.83 17.92 6.39
CA ILE A 27 0.34 18.41 7.15
C ILE A 27 0.54 19.91 6.90
N SER A 28 0.43 20.37 5.65
CA SER A 28 0.60 21.79 5.32
C SER A 28 -0.52 22.70 5.85
N ASN A 29 -1.76 22.20 5.91
CA ASN A 29 -2.92 22.97 6.38
C ASN A 29 -3.15 22.88 7.89
N SER A 30 -2.48 21.95 8.58
CA SER A 30 -2.59 21.80 10.02
C SER A 30 -1.90 22.97 10.73
N SER A 31 -2.66 24.01 11.11
CA SER A 31 -2.22 25.00 12.10
C SER A 31 -2.20 24.40 13.53
N SER A 32 -2.79 23.22 13.71
CA SER A 32 -2.95 22.49 14.97
C SER A 32 -3.59 21.13 14.65
N SER A 33 -2.94 20.00 15.02
CA SER A 33 -3.56 18.70 15.42
C SER A 33 -2.86 17.42 14.95
N LEU A 34 -1.93 17.46 13.99
CA LEU A 34 -0.81 16.51 14.02
C LEU A 34 0.18 17.11 15.00
N ASP A 35 0.63 16.32 15.99
CA ASP A 35 1.41 16.74 17.16
C ASP A 35 2.38 17.90 16.86
N GLN A 36 2.70 18.76 17.84
CA GLN A 36 3.60 19.94 17.75
C GLN A 36 5.01 19.69 17.13
N GLN A 37 5.26 18.52 16.56
CA GLN A 37 6.42 18.08 15.82
C GLN A 37 6.22 18.18 14.29
N PRO A 38 7.27 18.54 13.54
CA PRO A 38 7.24 18.49 12.09
C PRO A 38 7.12 17.04 11.60
N TRP A 39 6.23 16.79 10.64
CA TRP A 39 6.07 15.49 9.98
C TRP A 39 6.68 15.51 8.59
N GLN A 40 7.24 14.36 8.19
CA GLN A 40 7.72 14.10 6.85
C GLN A 40 7.04 12.84 6.30
N ILE A 41 6.77 12.82 5.00
CA ILE A 41 6.22 11.68 4.29
C ILE A 41 7.34 11.05 3.49
N ILE A 42 7.56 9.75 3.66
CA ILE A 42 8.52 8.98 2.88
C ILE A 42 7.74 8.15 1.87
N ALA A 43 7.74 8.61 0.62
CA ALA A 43 7.07 7.94 -0.48
C ALA A 43 8.03 6.92 -1.12
N LEU A 44 7.81 5.63 -0.86
CA LEU A 44 8.66 4.58 -1.44
C LEU A 44 8.34 4.34 -2.91
N THR A 45 9.41 4.20 -3.68
CA THR A 45 9.34 3.80 -5.08
C THR A 45 10.46 2.81 -5.40
N ARG A 46 10.29 2.08 -6.50
CA ARG A 46 11.35 1.24 -7.08
C ARG A 46 12.19 2.00 -8.12
N ASP A 47 11.70 3.16 -8.55
CA ASP A 47 12.37 4.00 -9.54
C ASP A 47 12.00 5.47 -9.31
N THR A 48 12.97 6.25 -8.84
CA THR A 48 12.85 7.70 -8.62
C THR A 48 12.68 8.50 -9.90
N ASN A 49 13.04 7.94 -11.06
CA ASN A 49 12.95 8.62 -12.36
C ASN A 49 11.59 8.48 -13.04
N SER A 50 10.72 7.60 -12.54
CA SER A 50 9.37 7.40 -13.08
C SER A 50 8.53 8.69 -12.98
N THR A 51 7.58 8.85 -13.91
CA THR A 51 6.68 10.02 -13.93
C THR A 51 5.92 10.16 -12.61
N ALA A 52 5.44 9.05 -12.04
CA ALA A 52 4.73 9.06 -10.77
C ALA A 52 5.64 9.54 -9.62
N SER A 53 6.87 9.02 -9.53
CA SER A 53 7.85 9.46 -8.51
C SER A 53 8.14 10.96 -8.61
N LYS A 54 8.34 11.47 -9.83
CA LYS A 54 8.58 12.90 -10.06
C LYS A 54 7.38 13.76 -9.63
N GLN A 55 6.15 13.33 -9.92
CA GLN A 55 4.95 14.01 -9.45
C GLN A 55 4.87 14.05 -7.92
N LEU A 56 5.17 12.94 -7.25
CA LEU A 56 5.14 12.88 -5.78
C LEU A 56 6.17 13.81 -5.14
N SER A 57 7.36 13.96 -5.75
CA SER A 57 8.41 14.85 -5.23
C SER A 57 8.07 16.35 -5.27
N GLN A 58 6.99 16.73 -5.96
CA GLN A 58 6.53 18.12 -6.03
C GLN A 58 5.70 18.53 -4.81
N PHE A 59 5.25 17.58 -3.99
CA PHE A 59 4.44 17.85 -2.81
C PHE A 59 5.29 18.28 -1.60
N ASN A 60 4.75 19.18 -0.79
CA ASN A 60 5.40 19.62 0.44
C ASN A 60 5.51 18.46 1.43
N HIS A 61 6.58 18.46 2.24
CA HIS A 61 6.84 17.43 3.25
C HIS A 61 7.06 16.02 2.69
N VAL A 62 7.18 15.84 1.37
CA VAL A 62 7.39 14.52 0.75
C VAL A 62 8.86 14.33 0.37
N GLU A 63 9.44 13.23 0.84
CA GLU A 63 10.70 12.68 0.35
C GLU A 63 10.39 11.39 -0.44
N VAL A 64 10.75 11.38 -1.72
CA VAL A 64 10.65 10.16 -2.53
C VAL A 64 11.94 9.37 -2.37
N LYS A 65 11.83 8.12 -1.93
CA LYS A 65 12.98 7.27 -1.64
C LYS A 65 12.93 5.99 -2.46
N GLU A 66 14.00 5.72 -3.19
CA GLU A 66 14.18 4.46 -3.91
C GLU A 66 14.57 3.35 -2.93
N LYS A 67 13.64 2.44 -2.66
CA LYS A 67 13.88 1.31 -1.75
C LYS A 67 12.84 0.23 -2.02
N ASP A 68 13.30 -1.01 -2.14
CA ASP A 68 12.40 -2.15 -2.12
C ASP A 68 11.91 -2.41 -0.69
N TRP A 69 10.59 -2.32 -0.50
CA TRP A 69 9.96 -2.44 0.82
C TRP A 69 10.13 -3.84 1.43
N THR A 70 10.31 -4.87 0.60
CA THR A 70 10.54 -6.27 1.05
C THR A 70 11.88 -6.45 1.77
N THR A 71 12.79 -5.49 1.57
CA THR A 71 14.14 -5.44 2.15
C THR A 71 14.26 -4.49 3.34
N ILE A 72 13.16 -3.86 3.76
CA ILE A 72 13.17 -2.97 4.93
C ILE A 72 13.16 -3.81 6.20
N ASP A 73 14.09 -3.50 7.10
CA ASP A 73 14.18 -4.06 8.44
C ASP A 73 13.91 -2.99 9.51
N SER A 74 13.80 -3.43 10.76
CA SER A 74 13.55 -2.58 11.91
C SER A 74 14.65 -1.53 12.12
N THR A 75 15.91 -1.86 11.83
CA THR A 75 17.03 -0.90 11.88
C THR A 75 16.77 0.27 10.95
N TRP A 76 16.42 0.00 9.69
CA TRP A 76 16.13 1.03 8.71
C TRP A 76 14.93 1.89 9.11
N LEU A 77 13.87 1.29 9.67
CA LEU A 77 12.69 2.02 10.15
C LEU A 77 13.06 3.00 11.28
N ILE A 78 13.90 2.56 12.22
CA ILE A 78 14.36 3.37 13.36
C ILE A 78 15.27 4.51 12.88
N GLU A 79 16.26 4.21 12.04
CA GLU A 79 17.20 5.20 11.48
C GLU A 79 16.48 6.29 10.67
N THR A 80 15.44 5.88 9.94
CA THR A 80 14.61 6.78 9.12
C THR A 80 13.47 7.44 9.93
N LYS A 81 13.43 7.21 11.25
CA LYS A 81 12.47 7.81 12.20
C LYS A 81 11.02 7.58 11.80
N VAL A 82 10.72 6.41 11.25
CA VAL A 82 9.37 6.04 10.87
C VAL A 82 8.55 5.81 12.13
N SER A 83 7.43 6.51 12.25
CA SER A 83 6.49 6.39 13.37
C SER A 83 5.15 5.82 12.95
N ARG A 84 4.73 6.09 11.70
CA ARG A 84 3.48 5.59 11.13
C ARG A 84 3.73 5.02 9.74
N VAL A 85 2.97 4.00 9.38
CA VAL A 85 3.13 3.30 8.10
C VAL A 85 1.79 3.17 7.41
N TYR A 86 1.75 3.46 6.12
CA TYR A 86 0.71 3.03 5.20
C TYR A 86 1.30 1.93 4.31
N LEU A 87 0.68 0.75 4.32
CA LEU A 87 1.13 -0.44 3.63
C LEU A 87 0.13 -0.82 2.54
N ALA A 88 0.47 -0.54 1.27
CA ALA A 88 -0.22 -1.08 0.11
C ALA A 88 0.68 -2.13 -0.59
N PRO A 89 0.51 -3.43 -0.26
CA PRO A 89 1.35 -4.48 -0.83
C PRO A 89 0.96 -4.77 -2.27
N HIS A 90 1.85 -5.46 -2.99
CA HIS A 90 1.54 -6.03 -4.30
C HIS A 90 0.66 -7.29 -4.15
N ASN A 91 0.00 -7.72 -5.22
CA ASN A 91 -0.75 -8.98 -5.27
C ASN A 91 0.06 -10.05 -6.03
N LEU A 92 1.21 -10.47 -5.49
CA LEU A 92 2.08 -11.51 -6.05
C LEU A 92 2.02 -12.77 -5.17
N PRO A 93 2.40 -13.97 -5.67
CA PRO A 93 2.32 -15.20 -4.90
C PRO A 93 3.06 -15.18 -3.55
N HIS A 94 4.12 -14.37 -3.44
CA HIS A 94 4.93 -14.19 -2.24
C HIS A 94 4.45 -13.03 -1.34
N GLN A 95 3.30 -12.40 -1.65
CA GLN A 95 2.75 -11.26 -0.90
C GLN A 95 2.71 -11.54 0.61
N PHE A 96 2.17 -12.68 1.04
CA PHE A 96 2.06 -12.97 2.46
C PHE A 96 3.43 -13.06 3.14
N ASN A 97 4.45 -13.63 2.47
CA ASN A 97 5.79 -13.71 3.01
C ASN A 97 6.40 -12.32 3.23
N ASP A 98 6.31 -11.47 2.21
CA ASP A 98 6.85 -10.11 2.29
C ASP A 98 6.10 -9.25 3.31
N GLU A 99 4.77 -9.33 3.28
CA GLU A 99 3.89 -8.55 4.16
C GLU A 99 4.04 -8.97 5.62
N SER A 100 4.03 -10.27 5.91
CA SER A 100 4.21 -10.76 7.28
C SER A 100 5.58 -10.41 7.84
N LYS A 101 6.65 -10.54 7.04
CA LYS A 101 8.00 -10.10 7.41
C LYS A 101 8.00 -8.62 7.76
N PHE A 102 7.48 -7.77 6.88
CA PHE A 102 7.46 -6.32 7.10
C PHE A 102 6.62 -5.91 8.32
N ILE A 103 5.49 -6.59 8.59
CA ILE A 103 4.68 -6.38 9.79
C ILE A 103 5.49 -6.73 11.06
N VAL A 104 6.26 -7.82 11.04
CA VAL A 104 7.17 -8.18 12.14
C VAL A 104 8.24 -7.10 12.34
N GLU A 105 8.85 -6.58 11.27
CA GLU A 105 9.83 -5.50 11.36
C GLU A 105 9.22 -4.20 11.91
N CYS A 106 7.97 -3.88 11.54
CA CYS A 106 7.23 -2.75 12.12
C CYS A 106 7.03 -2.92 13.64
N LYS A 107 6.70 -4.13 14.09
CA LYS A 107 6.58 -4.45 15.52
C LYS A 107 7.94 -4.28 16.22
N LEU A 108 9.02 -4.81 15.65
CA LEU A 108 10.37 -4.72 16.21
C LEU A 108 10.86 -3.27 16.31
N ALA A 109 10.55 -2.45 15.31
CA ALA A 109 10.83 -1.02 15.29
C ALA A 109 9.92 -0.17 16.21
N LYS A 110 8.93 -0.80 16.88
CA LYS A 110 7.93 -0.13 17.72
C LYS A 110 7.18 0.98 16.98
N ILE A 111 6.77 0.70 15.74
CA ILE A 111 5.91 1.61 14.96
C ILE A 111 4.61 1.89 15.74
N ASN A 112 4.20 3.15 15.80
CA ASN A 112 3.04 3.58 16.58
C ASN A 112 1.72 3.18 15.92
N TYR A 113 1.67 3.23 14.59
CA TYR A 113 0.45 2.98 13.83
C TYR A 113 0.73 2.41 12.43
N LEU A 114 0.05 1.33 12.07
CA LEU A 114 0.09 0.70 10.74
C LEU A 114 -1.30 0.73 10.09
N VAL A 115 -1.40 1.31 8.89
CA VAL A 115 -2.59 1.20 8.04
C VAL A 115 -2.28 0.21 6.92
N LYS A 116 -2.93 -0.95 6.92
CA LYS A 116 -2.83 -1.95 5.84
C LYS A 116 -3.95 -1.73 4.83
N LEU A 117 -3.61 -1.67 3.55
CA LEU A 117 -4.57 -1.79 2.46
C LEU A 117 -4.78 -3.26 2.14
N SER A 118 -5.97 -3.75 2.47
CA SER A 118 -6.47 -5.06 2.07
C SER A 118 -7.31 -4.96 0.79
N THR A 119 -7.95 -6.06 0.44
CA THR A 119 -8.84 -6.20 -0.71
C THR A 119 -10.31 -6.20 -0.30
N ASN A 120 -11.20 -6.41 -1.27
CA ASN A 120 -12.63 -6.52 -1.07
C ASN A 120 -12.94 -7.67 -0.09
N ILE A 121 -13.81 -7.40 0.89
CA ILE A 121 -14.17 -8.29 1.99
C ILE A 121 -14.58 -9.71 1.53
N HIS A 122 -15.20 -9.84 0.35
CA HIS A 122 -15.62 -11.13 -0.18
C HIS A 122 -14.46 -12.01 -0.66
N TYR A 123 -13.27 -11.43 -0.85
CA TYR A 123 -12.06 -12.20 -1.18
C TYR A 123 -11.26 -12.64 0.06
N VAL A 124 -11.51 -12.01 1.21
CA VAL A 124 -10.70 -12.21 2.43
C VAL A 124 -11.23 -13.39 3.23
N THR A 125 -11.11 -14.59 2.67
CA THR A 125 -11.47 -15.86 3.32
C THR A 125 -10.31 -16.86 3.21
N PRO A 126 -10.17 -17.81 4.17
CA PRO A 126 -9.06 -18.77 4.15
C PRO A 126 -9.15 -19.76 2.98
N ASP A 127 -10.34 -19.98 2.46
CA ASP A 127 -10.67 -20.92 1.39
C ASP A 127 -10.86 -20.24 0.02
N ASN A 128 -10.60 -18.94 -0.09
CA ASN A 128 -10.81 -18.21 -1.34
C ASN A 128 -10.01 -18.86 -2.48
N PRO A 129 -10.59 -19.13 -3.66
CA PRO A 129 -9.86 -19.74 -4.79
C PRO A 129 -8.70 -18.87 -5.27
N VAL A 130 -8.83 -17.55 -5.14
CA VAL A 130 -7.81 -16.58 -5.55
C VAL A 130 -6.74 -16.44 -4.47
N TYR A 131 -5.48 -16.75 -4.83
CA TYR A 131 -4.38 -16.83 -3.87
C TYR A 131 -4.14 -15.54 -3.07
N TYR A 132 -4.30 -14.35 -3.68
CA TYR A 132 -4.09 -13.09 -2.95
C TYR A 132 -5.20 -12.83 -1.92
N GLY A 133 -6.42 -13.36 -2.12
CA GLY A 133 -7.50 -13.30 -1.15
C GLY A 133 -7.11 -14.00 0.16
N ARG A 134 -6.56 -15.22 0.02
CA ARG A 134 -6.00 -15.99 1.15
C ARG A 134 -4.81 -15.28 1.80
N ALA A 135 -3.94 -14.64 0.99
CA ALA A 135 -2.81 -13.87 1.50
C ALA A 135 -3.24 -12.67 2.36
N HIS A 136 -4.24 -11.91 1.90
CA HIS A 136 -4.83 -10.82 2.68
C HIS A 136 -5.50 -11.33 3.96
N TRP A 137 -6.27 -12.44 3.88
CA TRP A 137 -6.87 -13.06 5.06
C TRP A 137 -5.83 -13.43 6.11
N ALA A 138 -4.74 -14.09 5.70
CA ALA A 138 -3.67 -14.49 6.60
C ALA A 138 -2.93 -13.28 7.22
N ALA A 139 -2.69 -12.23 6.44
CA ALA A 139 -2.07 -11.00 6.93
C ALA A 139 -2.95 -10.22 7.91
N GLU A 140 -4.27 -10.18 7.68
CA GLU A 140 -5.24 -9.59 8.62
C GLU A 140 -5.24 -10.37 9.95
N HIS A 141 -5.32 -11.69 9.90
CA HIS A 141 -5.32 -12.52 11.12
C HIS A 141 -3.98 -12.49 11.86
N LEU A 142 -2.86 -12.26 11.18
CA LEU A 142 -1.57 -12.05 11.83
C LEU A 142 -1.60 -10.81 12.74
N LEU A 143 -2.19 -9.71 12.28
CA LEU A 143 -2.30 -8.47 13.06
C LEU A 143 -3.20 -8.61 14.29
N GLU A 144 -4.15 -9.54 14.27
CA GLU A 144 -5.04 -9.84 15.38
C GLU A 144 -4.37 -10.66 16.51
N GLN A 145 -3.20 -11.24 16.25
CA GLN A 145 -2.51 -12.06 17.26
C GLN A 145 -2.03 -11.23 18.45
N ASN A 146 -1.96 -11.87 19.62
CA ASN A 146 -1.61 -11.22 20.89
C ASN A 146 -0.24 -10.53 20.84
N GLU A 147 0.68 -11.09 20.06
CA GLU A 147 2.03 -10.62 19.83
C GLU A 147 2.08 -9.23 19.18
N PHE A 148 1.00 -8.79 18.51
CA PHE A 148 0.90 -7.52 17.80
C PHE A 148 0.04 -6.48 18.54
N LYS A 149 -0.45 -6.76 19.75
CA LYS A 149 -1.29 -5.83 20.54
C LYS A 149 -0.68 -4.46 20.79
N GLN A 150 0.65 -4.34 20.80
CA GLN A 150 1.35 -3.07 21.01
C GLN A 150 1.41 -2.20 19.74
N LEU A 151 1.24 -2.80 18.56
CA LEU A 151 1.19 -2.10 17.28
C LEU A 151 -0.27 -1.72 17.03
N ASN A 152 -0.60 -0.42 17.06
CA ASN A 152 -1.93 0.00 16.64
C ASN A 152 -2.06 -0.20 15.14
N TRP A 153 -3.19 -0.73 14.69
CA TRP A 153 -3.40 -0.96 13.27
C TRP A 153 -4.83 -0.71 12.83
N THR A 154 -4.97 -0.41 11.54
CA THR A 154 -6.25 -0.38 10.83
C THR A 154 -6.10 -1.09 9.50
N VAL A 155 -7.09 -1.90 9.13
CA VAL A 155 -7.19 -2.52 7.80
C VAL A 155 -8.24 -1.79 6.98
N LEU A 156 -7.82 -1.22 5.85
CA LEU A 156 -8.70 -0.62 4.86
C LEU A 156 -9.02 -1.64 3.78
N ARG A 157 -10.29 -1.93 3.55
CA ARG A 157 -10.73 -2.87 2.51
C ARG A 157 -11.17 -2.09 1.28
N ALA A 158 -10.31 -2.01 0.27
CA ALA A 158 -10.66 -1.35 -0.98
C ALA A 158 -11.74 -2.16 -1.73
N ASN A 159 -12.76 -1.46 -2.23
CA ASN A 159 -13.71 -2.04 -3.16
C ASN A 159 -13.12 -2.07 -4.59
N TYR A 160 -13.87 -2.55 -5.57
CA TYR A 160 -13.45 -2.59 -6.96
C TYR A 160 -13.02 -1.20 -7.46
N PHE A 161 -11.81 -1.13 -8.02
CA PHE A 161 -11.38 0.05 -8.74
C PHE A 161 -12.09 0.11 -10.08
N MET A 162 -12.73 1.24 -10.39
CA MET A 162 -13.47 1.41 -11.64
C MET A 162 -12.59 1.19 -12.88
N SER A 163 -11.29 1.49 -12.79
CA SER A 163 -10.32 1.18 -13.83
C SER A 163 -10.28 -0.32 -14.17
N SER A 164 -10.38 -1.20 -13.17
CA SER A 164 -10.42 -2.66 -13.37
C SER A 164 -11.69 -3.14 -14.09
N LEU A 165 -12.80 -2.40 -13.96
CA LEU A 165 -14.07 -2.73 -14.63
C LEU A 165 -14.16 -2.16 -16.05
N ILE A 166 -13.64 -0.93 -16.25
CA ILE A 166 -13.75 -0.22 -17.54
C ILE A 166 -12.71 -0.69 -18.56
N LEU A 167 -11.47 -1.01 -18.14
CA LEU A 167 -10.42 -1.39 -19.09
C LEU A 167 -10.77 -2.61 -19.96
N PRO A 168 -11.35 -3.70 -19.42
CA PRO A 168 -11.84 -4.81 -20.24
C PRO A 168 -12.92 -4.40 -21.22
N ALA A 169 -13.84 -3.53 -20.81
CA ALA A 169 -14.91 -3.02 -21.68
C ALA A 169 -14.36 -2.15 -22.82
N LEU A 170 -13.35 -1.31 -22.57
CA LEU A 170 -12.66 -0.55 -23.59
C LEU A 170 -11.87 -1.43 -24.55
N GLY A 171 -11.25 -2.51 -24.05
CA GLY A 171 -10.60 -3.53 -24.87
C GLY A 171 -11.60 -4.20 -25.81
N TRP A 172 -12.76 -4.59 -25.29
CA TRP A 172 -13.85 -5.19 -26.07
C TRP A 172 -14.37 -4.25 -27.16
N LEU A 173 -14.59 -2.96 -26.85
CA LEU A 173 -15.03 -1.96 -27.83
C LEU A 173 -14.00 -1.75 -28.96
N LYS A 174 -12.71 -1.68 -28.62
CA LYS A 174 -11.63 -1.57 -29.63
C LYS A 174 -11.56 -2.81 -30.53
N GLN A 175 -11.77 -3.99 -29.98
CA GLN A 175 -11.77 -5.25 -30.74
C GLN A 175 -12.96 -5.35 -31.70
N LYS A 176 -14.15 -4.92 -31.28
CA LYS A 176 -15.33 -4.84 -32.16
C LYS A 176 -15.14 -3.90 -33.34
N ASN A 177 -14.42 -2.80 -33.15
CA ASN A 177 -14.10 -1.83 -34.20
C ASN A 177 -12.99 -2.31 -35.16
N THR A 178 -12.33 -3.44 -34.88
CA THR A 178 -11.21 -3.96 -35.69
C THR A 178 -11.51 -5.30 -36.39
N ASN A 179 -12.74 -5.84 -36.32
CA ASN A 179 -13.16 -7.11 -36.93
C ASN A 179 -12.27 -8.34 -36.58
N ASN A 180 -11.47 -8.27 -35.52
CA ASN A 180 -10.70 -9.43 -35.05
C ASN A 180 -11.56 -10.31 -34.13
N PRO A 181 -11.61 -11.64 -34.34
CA PRO A 181 -12.39 -12.55 -33.51
C PRO A 181 -11.87 -12.57 -32.06
N LEU A 182 -12.77 -12.84 -31.12
CA LEU A 182 -12.47 -12.92 -29.68
C LEU A 182 -11.49 -14.07 -29.41
N PRO A 183 -10.42 -13.88 -28.60
CA PRO A 183 -9.73 -15.01 -28.02
C PRO A 183 -10.72 -15.73 -27.10
N VAL A 184 -10.87 -17.04 -27.31
CA VAL A 184 -11.64 -17.92 -26.43
C VAL A 184 -11.02 -17.78 -25.05
N THR A 185 -11.67 -17.04 -24.14
CA THR A 185 -11.32 -17.09 -22.73
C THR A 185 -11.68 -18.49 -22.28
N SER A 186 -10.69 -19.36 -22.13
CA SER A 186 -10.85 -20.58 -21.36
C SER A 186 -11.22 -20.15 -19.95
N SER A 187 -12.52 -20.16 -19.66
CA SER A 187 -13.08 -20.10 -18.32
C SER A 187 -12.58 -21.32 -17.55
N GLY A 188 -11.39 -21.17 -16.95
CA GLY A 188 -11.00 -21.97 -15.81
C GLY A 188 -11.96 -21.67 -14.65
N PRO A 189 -12.40 -22.69 -13.91
CA PRO A 189 -13.47 -22.52 -12.93
C PRO A 189 -13.04 -21.58 -11.81
N LEU A 190 -14.00 -20.75 -11.43
CA LEU A 190 -13.99 -19.81 -10.31
C LEU A 190 -13.57 -20.46 -9.00
#